data_AF-A0A0X1T5Q8-F1
#
_entry.id   AF-A0A0X1T5Q8-F1
#
_cell.length_a   1.000
_cell.length_b   1.000
_cell.length_c   1.000
_cell.angle_alpha   90.00
_cell.angle_beta   90.00
_cell.angle_gamma   90.00
#
_symmetry.space_group_name_H-M   'P 1'
#
loop_
_entity.id
_entity.type
_entity.pdbx_description
1 polymer ?
#
loop_
_entity_poly.entity_id
_entity_poly.type
_entity_poly.pdbx_seq_one_letter_code
_entity_poly.pdbx_strand_id
1 'polypeptide(L)'
;MPVNSVDLPALAQSIKQWGRELGFQQVGIAGVELGEHEQHLQRWLAAGYQGDMDYMGAHGSKRSHPDELVPGTLRVVSLRMDYLPGDTQMAQRLGQPETAYVSRYALGRDYHKLIRKRLQQLAERIQQVIGPFGYRAFVDSAPVLEKAIAEQAGLGWIGKNTLVLNRKAGSYFFLGELFLDLPLPVDAPHVTEHCGRCTACLDICPTAAFVGPYVLDARRCISYLTIELKTAIPEDLRPLIGNRVFGCDDCQIVCPWNRFARTSDEGDFKPRHSLDNAGLAELFLWDEETFLKNTEGSPLRRAGYERWLRNLAVGLGNAPSTIVVLEALNSRRDYPSELVREHVQWALHQHTERGTPSGVRR
;
A
#
# COMPACT_ATOMS: atom_id res chain seq x y z
N MET A 1 24.70 -30.75 -5.16
CA MET A 1 25.06 -31.64 -4.04
C MET A 1 23.76 -32.00 -3.33
N PRO A 2 23.58 -33.20 -2.77
CA PRO A 2 22.39 -33.45 -1.96
C PRO A 2 22.35 -32.47 -0.77
N VAL A 3 21.17 -31.97 -0.41
CA VAL A 3 20.95 -30.98 0.68
C VAL A 3 21.61 -31.41 2.01
N ASN A 4 21.84 -32.71 2.20
CA ASN A 4 22.51 -33.31 3.36
C ASN A 4 23.97 -32.86 3.61
N SER A 5 24.62 -32.13 2.70
CA SER A 5 25.96 -31.56 2.92
C SER A 5 25.97 -30.05 3.16
N VAL A 6 24.82 -29.39 3.19
CA VAL A 6 24.71 -27.93 3.34
C VAL A 6 24.57 -27.59 4.83
N ASP A 7 25.47 -26.75 5.34
CA ASP A 7 25.30 -26.12 6.66
C ASP A 7 24.17 -25.08 6.60
N LEU A 8 22.96 -25.51 6.98
CA LEU A 8 21.74 -24.69 6.93
C LEU A 8 21.82 -23.43 7.82
N PRO A 9 22.34 -23.49 9.06
CA PRO A 9 22.65 -22.29 9.83
C PRO A 9 23.57 -21.29 9.12
N ALA A 10 24.66 -21.76 8.53
CA ALA A 10 25.57 -20.87 7.78
C ALA A 10 24.87 -20.26 6.56
N LEU A 11 24.12 -21.07 5.80
CA LEU A 11 23.36 -20.61 4.65
C LEU A 11 22.32 -19.54 5.03
N ALA A 12 21.59 -19.73 6.13
CA ALA A 12 20.62 -18.75 6.61
C ALA A 12 21.27 -17.39 6.91
N GLN A 13 22.48 -17.38 7.47
CA GLN A 13 23.24 -16.13 7.69
C GLN A 13 23.68 -15.52 6.36
N SER A 14 24.15 -16.34 5.41
CA SER A 14 24.50 -15.85 4.06
C SER A 14 23.30 -15.24 3.34
N ILE A 15 22.13 -15.86 3.39
CA ILE A 15 20.88 -15.32 2.80
C ILE A 15 20.56 -13.93 3.37
N LYS A 16 20.66 -13.77 4.70
CA LYS A 16 20.42 -12.48 5.35
C LYS A 16 21.43 -11.42 4.92
N GLN A 17 22.70 -11.81 4.79
CA GLN A 17 23.74 -10.91 4.27
C GLN A 17 23.46 -10.51 2.83
N TRP A 18 23.18 -11.48 1.95
CA TRP A 18 22.94 -11.23 0.53
C TRP A 18 21.69 -10.39 0.29
N GLY A 19 20.63 -10.60 1.08
CA GLY A 19 19.45 -9.72 1.02
C GLY A 19 19.80 -8.27 1.37
N ARG A 20 20.66 -8.04 2.37
CA ARG A 20 21.15 -6.67 2.68
C ARG A 20 21.98 -6.08 1.56
N GLU A 21 22.85 -6.87 0.94
CA GLU A 21 23.63 -6.44 -0.23
C GLU A 21 22.75 -6.10 -1.44
N LEU A 22 21.59 -6.75 -1.56
CA LEU A 22 20.56 -6.44 -2.56
C LEU A 22 19.66 -5.26 -2.17
N GLY A 23 19.93 -4.59 -1.06
CA GLY A 23 19.21 -3.38 -0.63
C GLY A 23 17.98 -3.63 0.25
N PHE A 24 17.79 -4.84 0.78
CA PHE A 24 16.76 -5.10 1.80
C PHE A 24 17.30 -4.78 3.19
N GLN A 25 16.69 -3.83 3.90
CA GLN A 25 17.22 -3.37 5.19
C GLN A 25 17.04 -4.40 6.33
N GLN A 26 16.14 -5.38 6.15
CA GLN A 26 16.02 -6.52 7.06
C GLN A 26 15.49 -7.75 6.33
N VAL A 27 15.95 -8.92 6.76
CA VAL A 27 15.62 -10.24 6.24
C VAL A 27 15.35 -11.14 7.45
N GLY A 28 14.23 -11.84 7.44
CA GLY A 28 13.83 -12.81 8.44
C GLY A 28 13.37 -14.10 7.78
N ILE A 29 13.42 -15.21 8.52
CA ILE A 29 13.00 -16.53 8.03
C ILE A 29 11.88 -17.06 8.93
N ALA A 30 10.71 -17.31 8.36
CA ALA A 30 9.57 -17.91 9.03
C ALA A 30 9.38 -19.38 8.62
N GLY A 31 8.62 -20.11 9.45
CA GLY A 31 7.98 -21.36 9.04
C GLY A 31 6.79 -21.10 8.11
N VAL A 32 5.99 -22.14 7.88
CA VAL A 32 4.73 -22.04 7.12
C VAL A 32 3.52 -21.78 8.02
N GLU A 33 3.64 -22.06 9.32
CA GLU A 33 2.59 -21.82 10.31
C GLU A 33 2.45 -20.32 10.61
N LEU A 34 1.26 -19.76 10.34
CA LEU A 34 0.96 -18.33 10.56
C LEU A 34 0.10 -18.07 11.81
N GLY A 35 -0.05 -19.05 12.70
CA GLY A 35 -0.77 -18.89 13.96
C GLY A 35 -2.22 -18.44 13.77
N GLU A 36 -2.62 -17.37 14.45
CA GLU A 36 -4.02 -16.90 14.47
C GLU A 36 -4.48 -16.13 13.22
N HIS A 37 -3.56 -15.89 12.27
CA HIS A 37 -3.80 -14.99 11.13
C HIS A 37 -4.84 -15.53 10.14
N GLU A 38 -4.96 -16.85 10.02
CA GLU A 38 -6.04 -17.44 9.24
C GLU A 38 -7.41 -17.15 9.84
N GLN A 39 -7.59 -17.36 11.15
CA GLN A 39 -8.90 -17.11 11.77
C GLN A 39 -9.23 -15.60 11.77
N HIS A 40 -8.22 -14.72 11.85
CA HIS A 40 -8.42 -13.29 11.62
C HIS A 40 -8.95 -12.99 10.22
N LEU A 41 -8.34 -13.55 9.17
CA LEU A 41 -8.81 -13.41 7.80
C LEU A 41 -10.25 -13.92 7.65
N GLN A 42 -10.57 -15.10 8.18
CA GLN A 42 -11.91 -15.67 8.07
C GLN A 42 -12.97 -14.80 8.76
N ARG A 43 -12.68 -14.26 9.95
CA ARG A 43 -13.57 -13.30 10.63
C ARG A 43 -13.78 -12.03 9.81
N TRP A 44 -12.71 -11.51 9.21
CA TRP A 44 -12.76 -10.31 8.38
C TRP A 44 -13.58 -10.51 7.10
N LEU A 45 -13.42 -11.66 6.43
CA LEU A 45 -14.21 -12.05 5.27
C LEU A 45 -15.68 -12.27 5.61
N ALA A 46 -15.98 -12.93 6.74
CA ALA A 46 -17.34 -13.16 7.21
C ALA A 46 -18.08 -11.86 7.55
N ALA A 47 -17.35 -10.83 7.99
CA ALA A 47 -17.89 -9.49 8.23
C ALA A 47 -18.12 -8.68 6.94
N GLY A 48 -17.69 -9.19 5.77
CA GLY A 48 -17.79 -8.48 4.50
C GLY A 48 -16.86 -7.28 4.37
N TYR A 49 -15.83 -7.18 5.24
CA TYR A 49 -14.94 -6.03 5.30
C TYR A 49 -13.96 -5.92 4.12
N GLN A 50 -13.92 -6.92 3.24
CA GLN A 50 -13.16 -6.91 1.99
C GLN A 50 -13.76 -6.04 0.89
N GLY A 51 -15.04 -5.68 0.98
CA GLY A 51 -15.75 -5.02 -0.12
C GLY A 51 -15.64 -5.84 -1.42
N ASP A 52 -15.39 -5.15 -2.53
CA ASP A 52 -15.28 -5.76 -3.87
C ASP A 52 -13.96 -6.53 -4.13
N MET A 53 -13.09 -6.69 -3.12
CA MET A 53 -11.85 -7.47 -3.26
C MET A 53 -12.13 -8.98 -3.18
N ASP A 54 -12.90 -9.52 -4.11
CA ASP A 54 -13.29 -10.95 -4.14
C ASP A 54 -12.08 -11.89 -4.08
N TYR A 55 -10.95 -11.45 -4.62
CA TYR A 55 -9.68 -12.19 -4.59
C TYR A 55 -9.13 -12.43 -3.16
N MET A 56 -9.64 -11.72 -2.15
CA MET A 56 -9.25 -11.93 -0.75
C MET A 56 -9.81 -13.24 -0.18
N GLY A 57 -11.03 -13.62 -0.59
CA GLY A 57 -11.66 -14.89 -0.26
C GLY A 57 -11.49 -15.97 -1.34
N ALA A 58 -11.01 -15.58 -2.53
CA ALA A 58 -10.68 -16.54 -3.58
C ALA A 58 -9.52 -17.44 -3.13
N HIS A 59 -9.57 -18.71 -3.54
CA HIS A 59 -8.53 -19.73 -3.32
C HIS A 59 -8.46 -20.41 -1.94
N GLY A 60 -9.52 -20.32 -1.12
CA GLY A 60 -9.64 -21.09 0.12
C GLY A 60 -8.54 -20.75 1.13
N SER A 61 -7.87 -21.78 1.65
CA SER A 61 -6.79 -21.70 2.65
C SER A 61 -5.43 -21.27 2.09
N LYS A 62 -5.23 -21.23 0.76
CA LYS A 62 -3.90 -20.97 0.17
C LYS A 62 -3.27 -19.64 0.60
N ARG A 63 -4.07 -18.65 0.99
CA ARG A 63 -3.57 -17.35 1.46
C ARG A 63 -2.86 -17.46 2.82
N SER A 64 -3.37 -18.32 3.70
CA SER A 64 -2.88 -18.58 5.05
C SER A 64 -1.86 -19.71 5.13
N HIS A 65 -1.78 -20.57 4.10
CA HIS A 65 -0.96 -21.79 4.10
C HIS A 65 0.07 -21.77 2.97
N PRO A 66 1.32 -21.33 3.24
CA PRO A 66 2.39 -21.22 2.25
C PRO A 66 2.67 -22.52 1.47
N ASP A 67 2.59 -23.67 2.14
CA ASP A 67 2.79 -25.02 1.61
C ASP A 67 1.65 -25.47 0.68
N GLU A 68 0.42 -24.99 0.89
CA GLU A 68 -0.69 -25.22 -0.05
C GLU A 68 -0.61 -24.31 -1.29
N LEU A 69 -0.11 -23.09 -1.12
CA LEU A 69 0.09 -22.15 -2.24
C LEU A 69 1.19 -22.63 -3.17
N VAL A 70 2.32 -23.08 -2.60
CA VAL A 70 3.45 -23.64 -3.33
C VAL A 70 3.84 -24.98 -2.67
N PRO A 71 3.39 -26.11 -3.24
CA PRO A 71 3.69 -27.44 -2.71
C PRO A 71 5.19 -27.66 -2.48
N GLY A 72 5.54 -28.17 -1.30
CA GLY A 72 6.93 -28.43 -0.89
C GLY A 72 7.61 -27.26 -0.17
N THR A 73 6.93 -26.13 0.03
CA THR A 73 7.46 -25.03 0.84
C THR A 73 7.68 -25.48 2.28
N LEU A 74 8.91 -25.32 2.77
CA LEU A 74 9.27 -25.58 4.17
C LEU A 74 9.48 -24.27 4.94
N ARG A 75 9.98 -23.22 4.28
CA ARG A 75 10.32 -21.94 4.88
C ARG A 75 9.95 -20.78 3.97
N VAL A 76 9.72 -19.62 4.57
CA VAL A 76 9.54 -18.37 3.85
C VAL A 76 10.58 -17.36 4.34
N VAL A 77 11.39 -16.83 3.44
CA VAL A 77 12.25 -15.68 3.71
C VAL A 77 11.41 -14.43 3.46
N SER A 78 11.19 -13.63 4.50
CA SER A 78 10.50 -12.34 4.42
C SER A 78 11.52 -11.21 4.45
N LEU A 79 11.37 -10.24 3.55
CA LEU A 79 12.30 -9.12 3.39
C LEU A 79 11.53 -7.82 3.40
N ARG A 80 12.14 -6.77 3.98
CA ARG A 80 11.60 -5.39 3.86
C ARG A 80 12.52 -4.47 3.10
N MET A 81 11.91 -3.52 2.39
CA MET A 81 12.61 -2.44 1.69
C MET A 81 11.98 -1.09 2.00
N ASP A 82 12.76 -0.19 2.60
CA ASP A 82 12.31 1.17 2.92
C ASP A 82 12.06 1.97 1.63
N TYR A 83 10.98 2.77 1.59
CA TYR A 83 10.58 3.50 0.38
C TYR A 83 10.54 5.02 0.50
N LEU A 84 10.64 5.57 1.71
CA LEU A 84 10.41 7.01 1.91
C LEU A 84 11.58 7.84 1.35
N PRO A 85 11.40 8.70 0.33
CA PRO A 85 12.53 9.36 -0.35
C PRO A 85 13.14 10.55 0.42
N GLY A 86 12.71 10.83 1.64
CA GLY A 86 13.11 12.03 2.41
C GLY A 86 11.97 12.64 3.21
N ASP A 87 12.10 13.94 3.53
CA ASP A 87 10.96 14.72 4.00
C ASP A 87 9.96 14.89 2.85
N THR A 88 8.80 14.26 3.02
CA THR A 88 7.72 14.22 2.05
C THR A 88 6.64 15.27 2.33
N GLN A 89 6.77 16.03 3.41
CA GLN A 89 5.81 17.07 3.84
C GLN A 89 4.35 16.56 3.84
N MET A 90 4.13 15.27 4.14
CA MET A 90 2.83 14.59 3.98
C MET A 90 1.68 15.34 4.65
N ALA A 91 1.86 15.71 5.93
CA ALA A 91 0.84 16.41 6.72
C ALA A 91 0.51 17.80 6.14
N GLN A 92 1.52 18.51 5.62
CA GLN A 92 1.31 19.80 4.97
C GLN A 92 0.56 19.65 3.65
N ARG A 93 0.87 18.63 2.84
CA ARG A 93 0.17 18.34 1.58
C ARG A 93 -1.28 17.96 1.80
N LEU A 94 -1.59 17.22 2.87
CA LEU A 94 -2.98 16.93 3.25
C LEU A 94 -3.75 18.18 3.70
N GLY A 95 -3.04 19.21 4.19
CA GLY A 95 -3.62 20.51 4.54
C GLY A 95 -3.78 21.49 3.37
N GLN A 96 -3.40 21.11 2.15
CA GLN A 96 -3.50 21.94 0.95
C GLN A 96 -4.61 21.42 0.03
N PRO A 97 -5.87 21.87 0.22
CA PRO A 97 -7.04 21.24 -0.38
C PRO A 97 -7.10 21.37 -1.91
N GLU A 98 -6.35 22.27 -2.52
CA GLU A 98 -6.20 22.42 -3.98
C GLU A 98 -5.15 21.49 -4.62
N THR A 99 -4.30 20.85 -3.81
CA THR A 99 -3.25 19.92 -4.28
C THR A 99 -3.72 18.48 -4.20
N ALA A 100 -3.30 17.64 -5.15
CA ALA A 100 -3.60 16.22 -5.12
C ALA A 100 -2.67 15.49 -4.16
N TYR A 101 -3.22 14.65 -3.29
CA TYR A 101 -2.44 13.75 -2.46
C TYR A 101 -2.41 12.34 -3.06
N VAL A 102 -1.21 11.92 -3.46
CA VAL A 102 -0.88 10.53 -3.81
C VAL A 102 -0.05 9.94 -2.66
N SER A 103 -0.45 8.76 -2.17
CA SER A 103 0.24 8.06 -1.10
C SER A 103 1.71 7.81 -1.45
N ARG A 104 2.59 7.94 -0.46
CA ARG A 104 4.04 8.02 -0.70
C ARG A 104 4.64 6.76 -1.29
N TYR A 105 4.02 5.61 -1.11
CA TYR A 105 4.48 4.37 -1.74
C TYR A 105 4.29 4.36 -3.27
N ALA A 106 3.41 5.21 -3.81
CA ALA A 106 2.98 5.18 -5.21
C ALA A 106 3.61 6.26 -6.10
N LEU A 107 4.46 7.13 -5.54
CA LEU A 107 5.04 8.27 -6.24
C LEU A 107 6.13 7.91 -7.26
N GLY A 108 6.77 6.75 -7.06
CA GLY A 108 7.86 6.27 -7.89
C GLY A 108 7.43 5.24 -8.94
N ARG A 109 8.42 4.46 -9.37
CA ARG A 109 8.22 3.22 -10.14
C ARG A 109 7.58 2.15 -9.28
N ASP A 110 6.96 1.21 -9.98
CA ASP A 110 6.25 0.09 -9.41
C ASP A 110 7.18 -0.85 -8.63
N TYR A 111 7.01 -0.83 -7.30
CA TYR A 111 7.81 -1.58 -6.34
C TYR A 111 7.79 -3.09 -6.62
N HIS A 112 6.69 -3.61 -7.17
CA HIS A 112 6.55 -5.01 -7.55
C HIS A 112 7.70 -5.48 -8.45
N LYS A 113 8.10 -4.64 -9.43
CA LYS A 113 9.15 -4.99 -10.39
C LYS A 113 10.52 -5.04 -9.72
N LEU A 114 10.84 -4.02 -8.92
CA LEU A 114 12.14 -3.92 -8.26
C LEU A 114 12.33 -5.03 -7.22
N ILE A 115 11.34 -5.22 -6.35
CA ILE A 115 11.42 -6.22 -5.28
C ILE A 115 11.47 -7.62 -5.85
N ARG A 116 10.58 -7.96 -6.79
CA ARG A 116 10.59 -9.29 -7.43
C ARG A 116 11.93 -9.58 -8.12
N LYS A 117 12.51 -8.59 -8.81
CA LYS A 117 13.84 -8.73 -9.41
C LYS A 117 14.91 -9.04 -8.37
N ARG A 118 14.91 -8.35 -7.23
CA ARG A 118 15.90 -8.58 -6.15
C ARG A 118 15.68 -9.90 -5.42
N LEU A 119 14.44 -10.33 -5.23
CA LEU A 119 14.13 -11.68 -4.72
C LEU A 119 14.64 -12.77 -5.66
N GLN A 120 14.47 -12.58 -6.97
CA GLN A 120 14.99 -13.50 -7.98
C GLN A 120 16.53 -13.57 -7.95
N GLN A 121 17.21 -12.43 -7.83
CA GLN A 121 18.67 -12.38 -7.66
C GLN A 121 19.14 -13.08 -6.38
N LEU A 122 18.39 -12.96 -5.29
CA LEU A 122 18.68 -13.68 -4.05
C LEU A 122 18.57 -15.19 -4.25
N ALA A 123 17.50 -15.66 -4.91
CA ALA A 123 17.32 -17.08 -5.22
C ALA A 123 18.42 -17.64 -6.12
N GLU A 124 18.83 -16.89 -7.16
CA GLU A 124 19.95 -17.25 -8.04
C GLU A 124 21.25 -17.39 -7.26
N ARG A 125 21.52 -16.49 -6.30
CA ARG A 125 22.72 -16.57 -5.46
C ARG A 125 22.71 -17.77 -4.52
N ILE A 126 21.56 -18.13 -3.95
CA ILE A 126 21.40 -19.38 -3.19
C ILE A 126 21.71 -20.57 -4.11
N GLN A 127 21.16 -20.57 -5.32
CA GLN A 127 21.29 -21.68 -6.27
C GLN A 127 22.76 -21.90 -6.69
N GLN A 128 23.53 -20.82 -6.82
CA GLN A 128 24.96 -20.89 -7.13
C GLN A 128 25.77 -21.61 -6.04
N VAL A 129 25.34 -21.52 -4.77
CA VAL A 129 26.07 -22.10 -3.63
C VAL A 129 25.68 -23.55 -3.38
N ILE A 130 24.38 -23.88 -3.44
CA ILE A 130 23.89 -25.22 -3.04
C ILE A 130 23.45 -26.10 -4.21
N GLY A 131 23.35 -25.54 -5.41
CA GLY A 131 22.72 -26.16 -6.57
C GLY A 131 21.21 -25.89 -6.63
N PRO A 132 20.49 -26.58 -7.54
CA PRO A 132 19.04 -26.40 -7.71
C PRO A 132 18.25 -26.70 -6.41
N PHE A 133 17.26 -25.87 -6.13
CA PHE A 133 16.29 -26.00 -5.04
C PHE A 133 14.94 -25.41 -5.50
N GLY A 134 13.85 -25.78 -4.84
CA GLY A 134 12.52 -25.25 -5.13
C GLY A 134 12.29 -23.88 -4.49
N TYR A 135 11.86 -22.91 -5.30
CA TYR A 135 11.50 -21.58 -4.78
C TYR A 135 10.44 -20.85 -5.59
N ARG A 136 9.83 -19.86 -4.94
CA ARG A 136 8.89 -18.93 -5.56
C ARG A 136 8.96 -17.56 -4.89
N ALA A 137 9.13 -16.50 -5.67
CA ALA A 137 9.13 -15.13 -5.19
C ALA A 137 7.74 -14.48 -5.31
N PHE A 138 7.30 -13.77 -4.27
CA PHE A 138 6.03 -13.07 -4.19
C PHE A 138 6.22 -11.63 -3.68
N VAL A 139 5.34 -10.76 -4.18
CA VAL A 139 5.20 -9.35 -3.81
C VAL A 139 3.76 -8.93 -4.16
N ASP A 140 2.93 -8.62 -3.16
CA ASP A 140 1.54 -8.08 -3.09
C ASP A 140 0.46 -8.75 -3.98
N SER A 141 0.80 -8.98 -5.24
CA SER A 141 -0.05 -9.52 -6.31
C SER A 141 -0.46 -11.00 -6.20
N ALA A 142 -0.04 -11.73 -5.17
CA ALA A 142 -0.37 -13.14 -4.96
C ALA A 142 -1.20 -13.34 -3.69
N PRO A 143 -1.95 -14.44 -3.55
CA PRO A 143 -2.69 -14.73 -2.33
C PRO A 143 -1.71 -15.15 -1.22
N VAL A 144 -1.00 -14.18 -0.63
CA VAL A 144 -0.04 -14.38 0.46
C VAL A 144 -0.42 -13.46 1.62
N LEU A 145 -0.44 -13.96 2.86
CA LEU A 145 -0.53 -13.11 4.06
C LEU A 145 0.85 -12.53 4.43
N GLU A 146 1.38 -11.63 3.59
CA GLU A 146 2.73 -11.08 3.73
C GLU A 146 2.97 -10.46 5.10
N LYS A 147 1.98 -9.73 5.63
CA LYS A 147 2.06 -9.12 6.97
C LYS A 147 2.19 -10.15 8.10
N ALA A 148 1.49 -11.28 7.98
CA ALA A 148 1.55 -12.38 8.94
C ALA A 148 2.92 -13.08 8.88
N ILE A 149 3.40 -13.35 7.66
CA ILE A 149 4.72 -13.94 7.43
C ILE A 149 5.82 -13.01 7.97
N ALA A 150 5.74 -11.71 7.71
CA ALA A 150 6.70 -10.72 8.21
C ALA A 150 6.73 -10.65 9.74
N GLU A 151 5.58 -10.76 10.41
CA GLU A 151 5.52 -10.88 11.87
C GLU A 151 6.18 -12.17 12.36
N GLN A 152 5.84 -13.32 11.78
CA GLN A 152 6.43 -14.63 12.12
C GLN A 152 7.95 -14.67 11.86
N ALA A 153 8.42 -13.94 10.84
CA ALA A 153 9.84 -13.80 10.50
C ALA A 153 10.60 -12.80 11.38
N GLY A 154 9.93 -12.17 12.37
CA GLY A 154 10.56 -11.20 13.26
C GLY A 154 10.90 -9.86 12.58
N LEU A 155 10.21 -9.48 11.49
CA LEU A 155 10.37 -8.16 10.88
C LEU A 155 9.65 -7.05 11.65
N GLY A 156 8.69 -7.40 12.51
CA GLY A 156 7.92 -6.43 13.28
C GLY A 156 6.75 -7.08 13.99
N TRP A 157 5.77 -6.26 14.37
CA TRP A 157 4.47 -6.70 14.90
C TRP A 157 3.36 -6.01 14.11
N ILE A 158 2.17 -6.62 14.04
CA ILE A 158 1.02 -5.94 13.42
C ILE A 158 0.48 -4.88 14.38
N GLY A 159 0.44 -3.62 13.93
CA GLY A 159 -0.09 -2.50 14.70
C GLY A 159 -1.62 -2.42 14.65
N LYS A 160 -2.21 -1.58 15.51
CA LYS A 160 -3.66 -1.34 15.52
C LYS A 160 -4.20 -0.81 14.19
N ASN A 161 -3.34 -0.19 13.38
CA ASN A 161 -3.65 0.26 12.01
C ASN A 161 -3.56 -0.87 10.95
N THR A 162 -3.34 -2.13 11.36
CA THR A 162 -3.19 -3.33 10.53
C THR A 162 -1.92 -3.38 9.65
N LEU A 163 -0.95 -2.48 9.87
CA LEU A 163 0.35 -2.51 9.19
C LEU A 163 1.39 -3.21 10.05
N VAL A 164 2.43 -3.78 9.42
CA VAL A 164 3.62 -4.24 10.14
C VAL A 164 4.38 -3.01 10.61
N LEU A 165 4.61 -2.93 11.91
CA LEU A 165 5.40 -1.89 12.55
C LEU A 165 6.75 -2.47 12.96
N ASN A 166 7.81 -1.71 12.71
CA ASN A 166 9.17 -2.03 13.06
C ASN A 166 9.74 -1.00 14.04
N ARG A 167 10.36 -1.48 15.11
CA ARG A 167 10.89 -0.63 16.20
C ARG A 167 11.96 0.37 15.72
N LYS A 168 12.68 0.04 14.66
CA LYS A 168 13.82 0.83 14.12
C LYS A 168 13.53 1.48 12.76
N ALA A 169 12.39 1.19 12.14
CA ALA A 169 12.07 1.64 10.78
C ALA A 169 10.63 2.15 10.59
N GLY A 170 9.77 2.09 11.62
CA GLY A 170 8.38 2.50 11.48
C GLY A 170 7.60 1.53 10.59
N SER A 171 6.85 2.04 9.60
CA SER A 171 6.01 1.26 8.68
C SER A 171 6.17 1.66 7.20
N TYR A 172 7.12 2.55 6.88
CA TYR A 172 7.35 3.02 5.50
C TYR A 172 8.29 2.10 4.72
N PHE A 173 7.89 0.83 4.60
CA PHE A 173 8.59 -0.18 3.82
C PHE A 173 7.63 -1.09 3.08
N PHE A 174 8.12 -1.65 1.98
CA PHE A 174 7.48 -2.74 1.27
C PHE A 174 7.90 -4.09 1.85
N LEU A 175 7.09 -5.12 1.61
CA LEU A 175 7.40 -6.51 1.92
C LEU A 175 7.67 -7.29 0.63
N GLY A 176 8.34 -8.43 0.77
CA GLY A 176 8.55 -9.40 -0.29
C GLY A 176 8.95 -10.75 0.30
N GLU A 177 8.46 -11.82 -0.32
CA GLU A 177 8.52 -13.17 0.22
C GLU A 177 9.18 -14.11 -0.78
N LEU A 178 10.14 -14.90 -0.30
CA LEU A 178 10.75 -15.97 -1.06
C LEU A 178 10.44 -17.30 -0.36
N PHE A 179 9.56 -18.09 -0.96
CA PHE A 179 9.17 -19.42 -0.48
C PHE A 179 10.25 -20.41 -0.91
N LEU A 180 10.62 -21.33 -0.02
CA LEU A 180 11.75 -22.24 -0.18
C LEU A 180 11.40 -23.65 0.29
N ASP A 181 11.90 -24.68 -0.40
CA ASP A 181 11.86 -26.08 0.02
C ASP A 181 13.04 -26.48 0.93
N LEU A 182 13.77 -25.49 1.46
CA LEU A 182 14.92 -25.68 2.33
C LEU A 182 14.52 -25.58 3.80
N PRO A 183 14.90 -26.53 4.68
CA PRO A 183 14.53 -26.50 6.10
C PRO A 183 15.44 -25.57 6.92
N LEU A 184 15.60 -24.31 6.49
CA LEU A 184 16.42 -23.29 7.16
C LEU A 184 15.98 -23.06 8.62
N PRO A 185 16.88 -22.71 9.54
CA PRO A 185 16.49 -22.26 10.88
C PRO A 185 15.62 -20.99 10.79
N VAL A 186 14.58 -20.94 11.62
CA VAL A 186 13.63 -19.82 11.67
C VAL A 186 14.11 -18.75 12.66
N ASP A 187 13.73 -17.51 12.38
CA ASP A 187 13.83 -16.40 13.33
C ASP A 187 12.63 -16.41 14.29
N ALA A 188 12.81 -15.82 15.46
CA ALA A 188 11.73 -15.69 16.43
C ALA A 188 10.87 -14.45 16.12
N PRO A 189 9.54 -14.57 16.13
CA PRO A 189 8.65 -13.41 16.08
C PRO A 189 8.85 -12.49 17.29
N HIS A 190 8.42 -11.24 17.15
CA HIS A 190 8.35 -10.34 18.29
C HIS A 190 7.26 -10.80 19.26
N VAL A 191 7.63 -11.01 20.53
CA VAL A 191 6.70 -11.55 21.56
C VAL A 191 5.74 -10.48 22.09
N THR A 192 6.06 -9.20 21.91
CA THR A 192 5.28 -8.08 22.47
C THR A 192 4.85 -7.12 21.37
N GLU A 193 3.54 -6.84 21.32
CA GLU A 193 3.04 -5.67 20.61
C GLU A 193 3.51 -4.38 21.32
N HIS A 194 3.67 -3.29 20.57
CA HIS A 194 4.19 -2.03 21.12
C HIS A 194 3.27 -0.82 20.86
N CYS A 195 2.00 -1.03 20.53
CA CYS A 195 1.01 0.04 20.46
C CYS A 195 0.51 0.44 21.86
N GLY A 196 0.40 -0.49 22.81
CA GLY A 196 -0.06 -0.21 24.17
C GLY A 196 -1.42 0.49 24.18
N ARG A 197 -1.54 1.60 24.92
CA ARG A 197 -2.79 2.39 25.00
C ARG A 197 -3.02 3.36 23.84
N CYS A 198 -2.09 3.49 22.90
CA CYS A 198 -2.21 4.44 21.79
C CYS A 198 -3.41 4.11 20.88
N THR A 199 -4.19 5.11 20.49
CA THR A 199 -5.32 5.02 19.56
C THR A 199 -5.22 5.99 18.37
N ALA A 200 -4.10 6.70 18.23
CA ALA A 200 -3.95 7.82 17.29
C ALA A 200 -4.37 7.48 15.85
N CYS A 201 -4.03 6.29 15.35
CA CYS A 201 -4.40 5.85 14.01
C CYS A 201 -5.90 5.56 13.82
N LEU A 202 -6.59 5.14 14.89
CA LEU A 202 -8.04 4.97 14.87
C LEU A 202 -8.72 6.34 14.91
N ASP A 203 -8.23 7.23 15.79
CA ASP A 203 -8.81 8.55 16.03
C ASP A 203 -8.68 9.48 14.81
N ILE A 204 -7.56 9.43 14.08
CA ILE A 204 -7.35 10.28 12.90
C ILE A 204 -8.06 9.78 11.64
N CYS A 205 -8.45 8.49 11.59
CA CYS A 205 -8.94 7.89 10.36
C CYS A 205 -10.18 8.64 9.85
N PRO A 206 -10.11 9.36 8.70
CA PRO A 206 -11.16 10.34 8.36
C PRO A 206 -12.55 9.73 8.18
N THR A 207 -12.58 8.47 7.75
CA THR A 207 -13.81 7.71 7.50
C THR A 207 -14.16 6.73 8.62
N ALA A 208 -13.41 6.75 9.73
CA ALA A 208 -13.52 5.76 10.80
C ALA A 208 -13.53 4.32 10.26
N ALA A 209 -12.59 4.02 9.35
CA ALA A 209 -12.50 2.70 8.73
C ALA A 209 -12.04 1.61 9.71
N PHE A 210 -11.38 1.98 10.81
CA PHE A 210 -11.08 1.05 11.88
C PHE A 210 -12.29 0.89 12.80
N VAL A 211 -12.98 -0.25 12.70
CA VAL A 211 -14.10 -0.60 13.59
C VAL A 211 -13.61 -1.01 14.99
N GLY A 212 -12.30 -1.25 15.13
CA GLY A 212 -11.62 -1.55 16.38
C GLY A 212 -10.11 -1.70 16.13
N PRO A 213 -9.30 -1.85 17.18
CA PRO A 213 -7.87 -2.12 17.02
C PRO A 213 -7.69 -3.40 16.22
N TYR A 214 -6.78 -3.37 15.23
CA TYR A 214 -6.46 -4.51 14.36
C TYR A 214 -7.58 -4.93 13.39
N VAL A 215 -8.69 -4.19 13.32
CA VAL A 215 -9.83 -4.51 12.45
C VAL A 215 -10.20 -3.31 11.58
N LEU A 216 -9.94 -3.44 10.28
CA LEU A 216 -10.21 -2.43 9.26
C LEU A 216 -11.39 -2.86 8.38
N ASP A 217 -12.45 -2.06 8.28
CA ASP A 217 -13.44 -2.19 7.21
C ASP A 217 -12.92 -1.52 5.94
N ALA A 218 -12.48 -2.32 4.95
CA ALA A 218 -11.88 -1.77 3.73
C ALA A 218 -12.88 -0.93 2.95
N ARG A 219 -14.19 -1.23 3.03
CA ARG A 219 -15.24 -0.47 2.32
C ARG A 219 -15.27 1.01 2.71
N ARG A 220 -14.73 1.35 3.88
CA ARG A 220 -14.60 2.73 4.37
C ARG A 220 -13.18 3.28 4.22
N CYS A 221 -12.18 2.43 4.01
CA CYS A 221 -10.78 2.85 3.91
C CYS A 221 -10.54 3.67 2.63
N ILE A 222 -10.05 4.90 2.77
CA ILE A 222 -9.76 5.77 1.61
C ILE A 222 -8.80 5.11 0.61
N SER A 223 -7.85 4.31 1.09
CA SER A 223 -6.96 3.54 0.22
C SER A 223 -7.73 2.57 -0.67
N TYR A 224 -8.69 1.81 -0.11
CA TYR A 224 -9.57 0.93 -0.89
C TYR A 224 -10.47 1.73 -1.84
N LEU A 225 -11.11 2.80 -1.34
CA LEU A 225 -12.03 3.63 -2.12
C LEU A 225 -11.36 4.22 -3.37
N THR A 226 -10.09 4.63 -3.25
CA THR A 226 -9.35 5.28 -4.35
C THR A 226 -8.64 4.30 -5.27
N ILE A 227 -8.35 3.07 -4.81
CA ILE A 227 -7.54 2.09 -5.57
C ILE A 227 -8.38 0.93 -6.11
N GLU A 228 -9.18 0.31 -5.24
CA GLU A 228 -9.81 -1.00 -5.48
C GLU A 228 -11.28 -0.90 -5.86
N LEU A 229 -12.01 0.06 -5.26
CA LEU A 229 -13.43 0.24 -5.56
C LEU A 229 -13.59 0.60 -7.03
N LYS A 230 -14.35 -0.21 -7.77
CA LYS A 230 -14.59 -0.01 -9.20
C LYS A 230 -15.75 0.92 -9.51
N THR A 231 -16.69 1.01 -8.57
CA THR A 231 -17.97 1.72 -8.70
C THR A 231 -17.92 3.11 -8.08
N ALA A 232 -19.08 3.75 -7.91
CA ALA A 232 -19.18 5.06 -7.29
C ALA A 232 -18.76 5.04 -5.82
N ILE A 233 -18.02 6.07 -5.41
CA ILE A 233 -17.70 6.26 -3.99
C ILE A 233 -18.99 6.70 -3.28
N PRO A 234 -19.40 6.07 -2.16
CA PRO A 234 -20.58 6.47 -1.41
C PRO A 234 -20.57 7.97 -1.06
N GLU A 235 -21.69 8.67 -1.29
CA GLU A 235 -21.76 10.13 -1.17
C GLU A 235 -21.37 10.65 0.23
N ASP A 236 -21.73 9.91 1.28
CA ASP A 236 -21.40 10.23 2.67
C ASP A 236 -19.89 10.18 2.97
N LEU A 237 -19.13 9.40 2.18
CA LEU A 237 -17.68 9.28 2.32
C LEU A 237 -16.91 10.31 1.48
N ARG A 238 -17.50 10.88 0.43
CA ARG A 238 -16.82 11.82 -0.49
C ARG A 238 -16.25 13.06 0.23
N PRO A 239 -16.97 13.73 1.16
CA PRO A 239 -16.42 14.85 1.91
C PRO A 239 -15.20 14.48 2.78
N LEU A 240 -15.16 13.25 3.30
CA LEU A 240 -14.15 12.78 4.24
C LEU A 240 -12.83 12.41 3.55
N ILE A 241 -12.84 12.19 2.23
CA ILE A 241 -11.64 11.85 1.45
C ILE A 241 -10.66 13.03 1.38
N GLY A 242 -11.15 14.27 1.45
CA GLY A 242 -10.33 15.47 1.26
C GLY A 242 -9.70 15.47 -0.12
N ASN A 243 -8.38 15.66 -0.18
CA ASN A 243 -7.61 15.75 -1.42
C ASN A 243 -6.87 14.45 -1.82
N ARG A 244 -7.19 13.31 -1.21
CA ARG A 244 -6.54 12.01 -1.47
C ARG A 244 -7.08 11.39 -2.75
N VAL A 245 -6.24 11.33 -3.79
CA VAL A 245 -6.63 10.83 -5.12
C VAL A 245 -6.15 9.41 -5.41
N PHE A 246 -5.15 8.93 -4.69
CA PHE A 246 -4.66 7.55 -4.78
C PHE A 246 -3.97 7.13 -3.47
N GLY A 247 -4.57 6.20 -2.74
CA GLY A 247 -4.06 5.74 -1.45
C GLY A 247 -4.32 6.74 -0.30
N CYS A 248 -3.89 6.37 0.91
CA CYS A 248 -4.03 7.17 2.12
C CYS A 248 -2.92 6.81 3.12
N ASP A 249 -2.26 7.80 3.71
CA ASP A 249 -1.15 7.59 4.65
C ASP A 249 -1.49 8.04 6.09
N ASP A 250 -2.70 8.52 6.37
CA ASP A 250 -3.09 9.13 7.63
C ASP A 250 -2.75 8.28 8.87
N CYS A 251 -3.10 7.00 8.82
CA CYS A 251 -2.85 6.06 9.91
C CYS A 251 -1.36 5.74 10.12
N GLN A 252 -0.51 6.06 9.13
CA GLN A 252 0.94 6.01 9.22
C GLN A 252 1.50 7.34 9.71
N ILE A 253 1.04 8.47 9.18
CA ILE A 253 1.53 9.82 9.53
C ILE A 253 1.45 10.05 11.04
N VAL A 254 0.33 9.66 11.67
CA VAL A 254 0.14 9.85 13.12
C VAL A 254 0.79 8.76 13.98
N CYS A 255 1.28 7.67 13.37
CA CYS A 255 1.84 6.56 14.13
C CYS A 255 3.17 6.99 14.79
N PRO A 256 3.30 6.93 16.13
CA PRO A 256 4.51 7.40 16.81
C PRO A 256 5.77 6.58 16.46
N TRP A 257 5.60 5.35 15.96
CA TRP A 257 6.71 4.52 15.50
C TRP A 257 7.35 5.04 14.21
N ASN A 258 6.63 5.84 13.41
CA ASN A 258 7.16 6.40 12.18
C ASN A 258 8.19 7.52 12.39
N ARG A 259 8.38 8.01 13.62
CA ARG A 259 9.55 8.84 13.96
C ARG A 259 10.89 8.12 13.79
N PHE A 260 10.86 6.78 13.75
CA PHE A 260 12.03 5.94 13.53
C PHE A 260 12.22 5.54 12.07
N ALA A 261 11.34 5.98 11.16
CA ALA A 261 11.47 5.67 9.75
C ALA A 261 12.78 6.22 9.18
N ARG A 262 13.35 5.45 8.25
CA ARG A 262 14.58 5.81 7.54
C ARG A 262 14.23 6.23 6.13
N THR A 263 15.01 7.17 5.62
CA THR A 263 14.93 7.57 4.22
C THR A 263 15.54 6.48 3.35
N SER A 264 14.97 6.29 2.18
CA SER A 264 15.43 5.37 1.15
C SER A 264 16.20 6.13 0.08
N ASP A 265 17.38 5.64 -0.24
CA ASP A 265 18.19 6.15 -1.36
C ASP A 265 17.80 5.49 -2.70
N GLU A 266 16.79 4.61 -2.69
CA GLU A 266 16.34 3.89 -3.88
C GLU A 266 15.74 4.85 -4.92
N GLY A 267 16.43 5.01 -6.04
CA GLY A 267 16.03 5.94 -7.10
C GLY A 267 14.66 5.62 -7.69
N ASP A 268 14.31 4.34 -7.77
CA ASP A 268 13.01 3.88 -8.29
C ASP A 268 11.84 4.34 -7.42
N PHE A 269 12.04 4.68 -6.14
CA PHE A 269 10.97 5.15 -5.25
C PHE A 269 10.85 6.68 -5.17
N LYS A 270 11.73 7.42 -5.87
CA LYS A 270 11.65 8.88 -5.90
C LYS A 270 10.42 9.36 -6.69
N PRO A 271 9.82 10.49 -6.30
CA PRO A 271 8.65 11.02 -6.99
C PRO A 271 8.90 11.27 -8.47
N ARG A 272 7.90 10.95 -9.30
CA ARG A 272 7.91 11.18 -10.75
C ARG A 272 6.77 12.10 -11.14
N HIS A 273 6.98 12.89 -12.20
CA HIS A 273 5.94 13.73 -12.81
C HIS A 273 5.28 14.71 -11.82
N SER A 274 6.04 15.16 -10.80
CA SER A 274 5.58 16.09 -9.76
C SER A 274 4.34 15.63 -8.98
N LEU A 275 4.03 14.33 -8.97
CA LEU A 275 2.83 13.78 -8.31
C LEU A 275 2.84 13.96 -6.79
N ASP A 276 3.96 14.36 -6.19
CA ASP A 276 4.10 14.69 -4.78
C ASP A 276 3.66 16.13 -4.43
N ASN A 277 3.39 16.96 -5.45
CA ASN A 277 3.02 18.38 -5.32
C ASN A 277 2.08 18.90 -6.44
N ALA A 278 1.45 18.02 -7.23
CA ALA A 278 0.63 18.44 -8.36
C ALA A 278 -0.75 19.00 -7.93
N GLY A 279 -1.31 19.93 -8.70
CA GLY A 279 -2.63 20.51 -8.44
C GLY A 279 -3.76 19.56 -8.83
N LEU A 280 -4.88 19.55 -8.09
CA LEU A 280 -6.06 18.73 -8.44
C LEU A 280 -6.60 19.10 -9.82
N ALA A 281 -6.76 20.39 -10.11
CA ALA A 281 -7.30 20.85 -11.39
C ALA A 281 -6.36 20.53 -12.56
N GLU A 282 -5.05 20.66 -12.35
CA GLU A 282 -4.02 20.30 -13.35
C GLU A 282 -4.14 18.81 -13.73
N LEU A 283 -4.13 17.93 -12.73
CA LEU A 283 -4.24 16.48 -12.95
C LEU A 283 -5.61 16.09 -13.53
N PHE A 284 -6.66 16.82 -13.15
CA PHE A 284 -7.99 16.64 -13.73
C PHE A 284 -8.07 17.16 -15.16
N LEU A 285 -7.08 17.84 -15.72
CA LEU A 285 -7.10 18.22 -17.14
C LEU A 285 -6.25 17.30 -18.02
N TRP A 286 -5.52 16.34 -17.44
CA TRP A 286 -4.84 15.30 -18.23
C TRP A 286 -5.85 14.52 -19.05
N ASP A 287 -5.57 14.30 -20.33
CA ASP A 287 -6.29 13.31 -21.14
C ASP A 287 -5.78 11.88 -20.84
N GLU A 288 -6.44 10.89 -21.46
CA GLU A 288 -6.09 9.48 -21.22
C GLU A 288 -4.67 9.16 -21.68
N GLU A 289 -4.22 9.73 -22.80
CA GLU A 289 -2.86 9.53 -23.32
C GLU A 289 -1.81 10.06 -22.34
N THR A 290 -2.01 11.28 -21.81
CA THR A 290 -1.14 11.90 -20.83
C THR A 290 -1.12 11.09 -19.53
N PHE A 291 -2.28 10.63 -19.05
CA PHE A 291 -2.36 9.74 -17.90
C PHE A 291 -1.57 8.45 -18.12
N LEU A 292 -1.78 7.75 -19.24
CA LEU A 292 -1.11 6.48 -19.53
C LEU A 292 0.41 6.65 -19.64
N LYS A 293 0.86 7.74 -20.27
CA LYS A 293 2.28 8.09 -20.41
C LYS A 293 2.91 8.40 -19.05
N ASN A 294 2.32 9.29 -18.25
CA ASN A 294 2.90 9.73 -16.97
C ASN A 294 2.80 8.66 -15.88
N THR A 295 1.87 7.71 -15.99
CA THR A 295 1.73 6.59 -15.03
C THR A 295 2.43 5.32 -15.50
N GLU A 296 3.15 5.34 -16.62
CA GLU A 296 3.88 4.17 -17.10
C GLU A 296 4.90 3.67 -16.06
N GLY A 297 4.74 2.40 -15.71
CA GLY A 297 5.55 1.74 -14.70
C GLY A 297 5.37 2.31 -13.29
N SER A 298 4.27 2.99 -12.99
CA SER A 298 3.84 3.39 -11.64
C SER A 298 2.72 2.47 -11.15
N PRO A 299 2.63 2.17 -9.84
CA PRO A 299 1.51 1.41 -9.30
C PRO A 299 0.19 2.17 -9.45
N LEU A 300 0.22 3.50 -9.59
CA LEU A 300 -0.96 4.35 -9.81
C LEU A 300 -1.78 3.93 -11.02
N ARG A 301 -1.11 3.43 -12.07
CA ARG A 301 -1.74 3.04 -13.34
C ARG A 301 -2.83 1.98 -13.17
N ARG A 302 -2.78 1.16 -12.12
CA ARG A 302 -3.79 0.12 -11.82
C ARG A 302 -5.19 0.67 -11.57
N ALA A 303 -5.32 1.93 -11.14
CA ALA A 303 -6.62 2.58 -10.98
C ALA A 303 -7.33 2.76 -12.33
N GLY A 304 -6.58 2.91 -13.42
CA GLY A 304 -7.15 3.28 -14.71
C GLY A 304 -7.64 4.72 -14.75
N TYR A 305 -7.81 5.23 -15.97
CA TYR A 305 -8.07 6.66 -16.18
C TYR A 305 -9.46 7.09 -15.68
N GLU A 306 -10.50 6.28 -15.88
CA GLU A 306 -11.85 6.58 -15.40
C GLU A 306 -11.91 6.78 -13.87
N ARG A 307 -11.29 5.88 -13.09
CA ARG A 307 -11.24 6.02 -11.62
C ARG A 307 -10.32 7.14 -11.16
N TRP A 308 -9.26 7.41 -11.93
CA TRP A 308 -8.42 8.60 -11.70
C TRP A 308 -9.27 9.88 -11.76
N LEU A 309 -10.12 10.02 -12.79
CA LEU A 309 -11.03 11.16 -12.92
C LEU A 309 -12.07 11.19 -11.80
N ARG A 310 -12.67 10.04 -11.46
CA ARG A 310 -13.61 9.91 -10.34
C ARG A 310 -12.99 10.44 -9.03
N ASN A 311 -11.79 10.01 -8.70
CA ASN A 311 -11.11 10.40 -7.45
C ASN A 311 -10.75 11.89 -7.45
N LEU A 312 -10.28 12.42 -8.58
CA LEU A 312 -9.97 13.84 -8.72
C LEU A 312 -11.21 14.73 -8.64
N ALA A 313 -12.36 14.30 -9.19
CA ALA A 313 -13.62 15.02 -9.04
C ALA A 313 -14.04 15.13 -7.57
N VAL A 314 -13.84 14.07 -6.77
CA VAL A 314 -14.05 14.11 -5.31
C VAL A 314 -13.12 15.13 -4.65
N GLY A 315 -11.82 15.09 -4.99
CA GLY A 315 -10.85 16.07 -4.50
C GLY A 315 -11.25 17.51 -4.84
N LEU A 316 -11.65 17.77 -6.08
CA LEU A 316 -12.09 19.09 -6.54
C LEU A 316 -13.35 19.56 -5.81
N GLY A 317 -14.34 18.69 -5.60
CA GLY A 317 -15.53 19.01 -4.81
C GLY A 317 -15.23 19.33 -3.34
N ASN A 318 -14.12 18.83 -2.81
CA ASN A 318 -13.63 19.16 -1.46
C ASN A 318 -12.78 20.44 -1.42
N ALA A 319 -12.21 20.86 -2.56
CA ALA A 319 -11.36 22.04 -2.66
C ALA A 319 -12.13 23.36 -2.47
N PRO A 320 -11.44 24.48 -2.21
CA PRO A 320 -12.06 25.80 -2.22
C PRO A 320 -12.67 26.11 -3.59
N SER A 321 -13.84 26.77 -3.58
CA SER A 321 -14.46 27.27 -4.80
C SER A 321 -13.53 28.31 -5.44
N THR A 322 -12.99 28.02 -6.61
CA THR A 322 -12.19 28.94 -7.42
C THR A 322 -12.57 28.81 -8.89
N ILE A 323 -12.27 29.82 -9.70
CA ILE A 323 -12.54 29.78 -11.15
C ILE A 323 -11.86 28.54 -11.76
N VAL A 324 -10.60 28.29 -11.43
CA VAL A 324 -9.82 27.15 -11.94
C VAL A 324 -10.47 25.80 -11.60
N VAL A 325 -10.95 25.62 -10.36
CA VAL A 325 -11.64 24.40 -9.93
C VAL A 325 -12.96 24.22 -10.69
N LEU A 326 -13.76 25.28 -10.80
CA LEU A 326 -15.06 25.24 -11.48
C LEU A 326 -14.90 25.00 -12.98
N GLU A 327 -13.94 25.64 -13.64
CA GLU A 327 -13.64 25.42 -15.06
C GLU A 327 -13.17 23.98 -15.31
N ALA A 328 -12.30 23.44 -14.46
CA ALA A 328 -11.86 22.06 -14.55
C ALA A 328 -13.04 21.08 -14.44
N LEU A 329 -13.91 21.24 -13.44
CA LEU A 329 -15.12 20.41 -13.30
C LEU A 329 -16.07 20.56 -14.50
N ASN A 330 -16.35 21.78 -14.95
CA ASN A 330 -17.23 22.03 -16.09
C ASN A 330 -16.70 21.43 -17.40
N SER A 331 -15.38 21.36 -17.59
CA SER A 331 -14.76 20.74 -18.77
C SER A 331 -15.14 19.27 -18.96
N ARG A 332 -15.62 18.60 -17.90
CA ARG A 332 -16.01 17.18 -17.89
C ARG A 332 -17.45 16.93 -17.46
N ARG A 333 -18.29 17.97 -17.46
CA ARG A 333 -19.71 17.86 -17.09
C ARG A 333 -20.44 16.79 -17.92
N ASP A 334 -20.13 16.72 -19.21
CA ASP A 334 -20.74 15.81 -20.18
C ASP A 334 -19.82 14.65 -20.58
N TYR A 335 -18.86 14.28 -19.71
CA TYR A 335 -17.91 13.21 -20.00
C TYR A 335 -18.62 11.87 -20.31
N PRO A 336 -18.12 11.00 -21.22
CA PRO A 336 -18.85 9.80 -21.65
C PRO A 336 -19.17 8.78 -20.53
N SER A 337 -18.32 8.68 -19.50
CA SER A 337 -18.53 7.79 -18.36
C SER A 337 -19.59 8.34 -17.38
N GLU A 338 -20.61 7.54 -17.08
CA GLU A 338 -21.61 7.85 -16.05
C GLU A 338 -20.98 8.03 -14.67
N LEU A 339 -20.03 7.16 -14.32
CA LEU A 339 -19.30 7.22 -13.06
C LEU A 339 -18.61 8.59 -12.89
N VAL A 340 -17.93 9.07 -13.93
CA VAL A 340 -17.26 10.37 -13.88
C VAL A 340 -18.28 11.51 -13.81
N ARG A 341 -19.35 11.48 -14.62
CA ARG A 341 -20.39 12.52 -14.60
C ARG A 341 -21.03 12.66 -13.23
N GLU A 342 -21.38 11.55 -12.59
CA GLU A 342 -21.98 11.53 -11.25
C GLU A 342 -21.09 12.27 -10.23
N HIS A 343 -19.78 11.99 -10.23
CA HIS A 343 -18.84 12.60 -9.29
C HIS A 343 -18.57 14.08 -9.62
N VAL A 344 -18.56 14.44 -10.91
CA VAL A 344 -18.45 15.85 -11.34
C VAL A 344 -19.70 16.65 -10.93
N GLN A 345 -20.89 16.08 -11.10
CA GLN A 345 -22.15 16.71 -10.69
C GLN A 345 -22.19 16.90 -9.17
N TRP A 346 -21.82 15.89 -8.41
CA TRP A 346 -21.67 16.00 -6.95
C TRP A 346 -20.70 17.12 -6.57
N ALA A 347 -19.52 17.19 -7.22
CA ALA A 347 -18.54 18.22 -6.94
C ALA A 347 -19.05 19.64 -7.26
N LEU A 348 -19.71 19.84 -8.41
CA LEU A 348 -20.33 21.11 -8.77
C LEU A 348 -21.45 21.51 -7.80
N HIS A 349 -22.22 20.54 -7.31
CA HIS A 349 -23.24 20.77 -6.29
C HIS A 349 -22.62 21.28 -4.99
N GLN A 350 -21.53 20.66 -4.52
CA GLN A 350 -20.79 21.11 -3.33
C GLN A 350 -20.37 22.59 -3.42
N HIS A 351 -19.92 23.04 -4.59
CA HIS A 351 -19.55 24.45 -4.79
C HIS A 351 -20.76 25.39 -4.84
N THR A 352 -21.90 24.90 -5.35
CA THR A 352 -23.15 25.67 -5.37
C THR A 352 -23.68 25.89 -3.96
N GLU A 353 -23.65 24.86 -3.11
CA GLU A 353 -24.09 24.94 -1.71
C GLU A 353 -23.22 25.87 -0.84
N ARG A 354 -21.91 25.92 -1.10
CA ARG A 354 -20.97 26.82 -0.39
C ARG A 354 -21.12 28.30 -0.80
N GLY A 355 -21.83 28.57 -1.89
CA GLY A 355 -21.90 29.89 -2.53
C GLY A 355 -20.70 30.15 -3.45
N THR A 356 -20.97 30.79 -4.59
CA THR A 356 -19.94 31.22 -5.55
C THR A 356 -18.94 32.15 -4.84
N PRO A 357 -17.62 32.07 -5.14
CA PRO A 357 -16.64 32.92 -4.48
C PRO A 357 -17.03 34.37 -4.70
N SER A 358 -17.20 35.12 -3.61
CA SER A 358 -17.17 36.58 -3.66
C SER A 358 -15.80 36.96 -4.22
N GLY A 359 -15.75 37.22 -5.52
CA GLY A 359 -14.57 37.70 -6.20
C GLY A 359 -13.98 38.87 -5.41
N VAL A 360 -12.65 38.88 -5.35
CA VAL A 360 -11.82 39.96 -4.79
C VAL A 360 -12.48 41.30 -5.13
N ARG A 361 -13.09 41.93 -4.12
CA ARG A 361 -13.48 43.33 -4.24
C ARG A 361 -12.22 44.16 -4.01
N ARG A 362 -11.79 44.77 -5.12
CA ARG A 362 -10.79 45.83 -5.33
C ARG A 362 -9.37 45.38 -5.57
#